data_AF-A0A5Q4DUB3-F1
#
_entry.id   AF-A0A5Q4DUB3-F1
#
_cell.length_a   1.000
_cell.length_b   1.000
_cell.length_c   1.000
_cell.angle_alpha   90.00
_cell.angle_beta   90.00
_cell.angle_gamma   90.00
#
_symmetry.space_group_name_H-M   'P 1'
#
loop_
_entity.id
_entity.type
_entity.pdbx_description
1 polymer ?
#
loop_
_entity_poly.entity_id
_entity_poly.type
_entity_poly.pdbx_seq_one_letter_code
_entity_poly.pdbx_strand_id
1 'polypeptide(L)'
;MGNIQKENFSKPANMQRGHAGVEQAALPTALQFVDMLSAELDTALEIADPNPHLNMVTALLKAHLSGKIITATMLISASGVPYATARRKLQQLQDSGFIEQRARTRSGRSFSLHPTERLMTNWRQLADRILRLCTEASGNEPKDAREYYFGASYVPASQSIAPPQVLPEPLQLGGGLRILVHGDPTFMVMENLKRQFEQIIGTNISQRAFSIDRLRAEALRNAERRVSKYDIIAVDLPWIGEFAEKGVLMPLDDCLDTDRLDPPDFHTAGWMAAH
;
A
#
# COMPACT_ATOMS: atom_id res chain seq x y z
N MET A 1 4.65 -34.32 52.98
CA MET A 1 4.95 -34.79 51.61
C MET A 1 3.65 -34.75 50.82
N GLY A 2 3.40 -33.62 50.14
CA GLY A 2 2.11 -33.27 49.55
C GLY A 2 2.17 -33.23 48.02
N ASN A 3 1.14 -33.77 47.40
CA ASN A 3 0.93 -33.97 45.97
C ASN A 3 0.74 -32.65 45.17
N ILE A 4 1.43 -32.61 44.03
CA ILE A 4 1.02 -32.14 42.69
C ILE A 4 -0.15 -31.13 42.65
N GLN A 5 0.17 -29.85 42.46
CA GLN A 5 -0.74 -28.85 41.90
C GLN A 5 -0.53 -28.77 40.37
N LYS A 6 -1.60 -29.08 39.63
CA LYS A 6 -1.78 -28.64 38.24
C LYS A 6 -2.30 -27.20 38.30
N GLU A 7 -1.48 -26.22 37.92
CA GLU A 7 -1.97 -24.88 37.63
C GLU A 7 -2.19 -24.73 36.13
N ASN A 8 -3.47 -24.53 35.77
CA ASN A 8 -3.94 -24.20 34.45
C ASN A 8 -3.44 -22.80 34.06
N PHE A 9 -2.48 -22.72 33.14
CA PHE A 9 -2.25 -21.49 32.40
C PHE A 9 -3.28 -21.38 31.27
N SER A 10 -4.31 -20.57 31.53
CA SER A 10 -5.28 -20.13 30.54
C SER A 10 -4.54 -19.31 29.48
N LYS A 11 -4.46 -19.81 28.24
CA LYS A 11 -4.03 -19.00 27.08
C LYS A 11 -5.02 -17.85 26.91
N PRO A 12 -4.57 -16.59 26.74
CA PRO A 12 -5.48 -15.53 26.33
C PRO A 12 -5.99 -15.86 24.91
N ALA A 13 -7.30 -15.70 24.75
CA ALA A 13 -8.00 -15.91 23.50
C ALA A 13 -7.38 -15.06 22.39
N ASN A 14 -6.99 -15.72 21.31
CA ASN A 14 -6.49 -15.12 20.09
C ASN A 14 -7.66 -14.39 19.41
N MET A 15 -7.86 -13.12 19.75
CA MET A 15 -8.93 -12.30 19.20
C MET A 15 -8.35 -11.40 18.11
N GLN A 16 -8.82 -11.65 16.88
CA GLN A 16 -8.91 -10.68 15.78
C GLN A 16 -7.59 -10.00 15.36
N ARG A 17 -6.70 -10.69 14.65
CA ARG A 17 -5.58 -10.04 13.92
C ARG A 17 -5.51 -10.30 12.41
N GLY A 18 -6.36 -11.18 11.87
CA GLY A 18 -6.44 -11.42 10.41
C GLY A 18 -7.26 -10.40 9.61
N HIS A 19 -7.92 -9.43 10.24
CA HIS A 19 -8.83 -8.50 9.53
C HIS A 19 -8.14 -7.27 8.93
N ALA A 20 -7.01 -6.81 9.49
CA ALA A 20 -6.42 -5.52 9.10
C ALA A 20 -5.79 -5.53 7.69
N GLY A 21 -5.23 -6.64 7.23
CA GLY A 21 -4.68 -6.77 5.86
C GLY A 21 -5.77 -6.94 4.79
N VAL A 22 -6.87 -7.63 5.14
CA VAL A 22 -8.04 -7.83 4.28
C VAL A 22 -8.80 -6.51 4.08
N GLU A 23 -8.94 -5.69 5.11
CA GLU A 23 -9.51 -4.33 5.01
C GLU A 23 -8.68 -3.40 4.11
N GLN A 24 -7.35 -3.59 4.01
CA GLN A 24 -6.44 -2.73 3.24
C GLN A 24 -6.52 -2.97 1.72
N ALA A 25 -6.73 -4.21 1.28
CA ALA A 25 -6.94 -4.55 -0.13
C ALA A 25 -8.41 -4.40 -0.59
N ALA A 26 -9.34 -4.22 0.35
CA ALA A 26 -10.76 -4.21 0.07
C ALA A 26 -11.19 -3.03 -0.80
N LEU A 27 -10.69 -1.81 -0.52
CA LEU A 27 -11.16 -0.61 -1.22
C LEU A 27 -10.78 -0.57 -2.70
N PRO A 28 -9.51 -0.79 -3.13
CA PRO A 28 -9.18 -0.86 -4.55
C PRO A 28 -9.96 -1.94 -5.30
N THR A 29 -10.09 -3.11 -4.69
CA THR A 29 -10.83 -4.25 -5.24
C THR A 29 -12.31 -3.93 -5.42
N ALA A 30 -12.92 -3.33 -4.39
CA ALA A 30 -14.32 -2.90 -4.45
C ALA A 30 -14.54 -1.79 -5.48
N LEU A 31 -13.60 -0.85 -5.64
CA LEU A 31 -13.70 0.19 -6.68
C LEU A 31 -13.69 -0.44 -8.07
N GLN A 32 -12.76 -1.37 -8.33
CA GLN A 32 -12.69 -2.08 -9.60
C GLN A 32 -13.97 -2.89 -9.86
N PHE A 33 -14.49 -3.59 -8.83
CA PHE A 33 -15.75 -4.31 -8.92
C PHE A 33 -16.92 -3.37 -9.27
N VAL A 34 -17.02 -2.22 -8.60
CA VAL A 34 -18.05 -1.21 -8.86
C VAL A 34 -17.97 -0.69 -10.29
N ASP A 35 -16.78 -0.44 -10.84
CA ASP A 35 -16.65 -0.03 -12.25
C ASP A 35 -17.13 -1.11 -13.22
N MET A 36 -16.69 -2.36 -13.01
CA MET A 36 -17.08 -3.48 -13.88
C MET A 36 -18.59 -3.69 -13.83
N LEU A 37 -19.17 -3.67 -12.63
CA LEU A 37 -20.61 -3.79 -12.44
C LEU A 37 -21.37 -2.61 -13.07
N SER A 38 -20.89 -1.37 -12.90
CA SER A 38 -21.55 -0.19 -13.49
C SER A 38 -21.55 -0.28 -15.01
N ALA A 39 -20.43 -0.67 -15.62
CA ALA A 39 -20.33 -0.84 -17.07
C ALA A 39 -21.25 -1.96 -17.61
N GLU A 40 -21.37 -3.07 -16.87
CA GLU A 40 -22.28 -4.15 -17.22
C GLU A 40 -23.74 -3.71 -17.09
N LEU A 41 -24.10 -2.98 -16.02
CA LEU A 41 -25.45 -2.44 -15.83
C LEU A 41 -25.82 -1.42 -16.92
N ASP A 42 -24.89 -0.55 -17.29
CA ASP A 42 -25.08 0.42 -18.38
C ASP A 42 -25.30 -0.29 -19.73
N THR A 43 -24.67 -1.44 -19.95
CA THR A 43 -24.85 -2.25 -21.17
C THR A 43 -26.14 -3.06 -21.14
N ALA A 44 -26.53 -3.58 -19.98
CA ALA A 44 -27.74 -4.37 -19.80
C ALA A 44 -29.03 -3.54 -19.85
N LEU A 45 -28.94 -2.26 -19.50
CA LEU A 45 -30.07 -1.34 -19.42
C LEU A 45 -29.94 -0.26 -20.51
N GLU A 46 -30.61 -0.43 -21.65
CA GLU A 46 -30.60 0.52 -22.78
C GLU A 46 -31.11 1.94 -22.46
N ILE A 47 -31.65 2.15 -21.25
CA ILE A 47 -32.26 3.41 -20.78
C ILE A 47 -31.51 3.94 -19.53
N ALA A 48 -30.37 3.35 -19.15
CA ALA A 48 -29.63 3.81 -17.98
C ALA A 48 -29.02 5.19 -18.21
N ASP A 49 -29.32 6.13 -17.30
CA ASP A 49 -28.61 7.40 -17.20
C ASP A 49 -27.34 7.23 -16.35
N PRO A 50 -26.22 7.87 -16.72
CA PRO A 50 -24.99 7.80 -15.95
C PRO A 50 -25.20 8.39 -14.55
N ASN A 51 -24.51 7.82 -13.55
CA ASN A 51 -24.46 8.39 -12.21
C ASN A 51 -23.24 9.32 -12.05
N PRO A 52 -23.39 10.65 -12.24
CA PRO A 52 -22.24 11.56 -12.25
C PRO A 52 -21.55 11.66 -10.88
N HIS A 53 -22.27 11.48 -9.77
CA HIS A 53 -21.66 11.49 -8.46
C HIS A 53 -20.78 10.27 -8.26
N LEU A 54 -21.28 9.08 -8.60
CA LEU A 54 -20.53 7.84 -8.51
C LEU A 54 -19.27 7.91 -9.39
N ASN A 55 -19.42 8.31 -10.65
CA ASN A 55 -18.31 8.38 -11.60
C ASN A 55 -17.21 9.36 -11.14
N MET A 56 -17.59 10.54 -10.66
CA MET A 56 -16.65 11.51 -10.10
C MET A 56 -15.94 10.98 -8.84
N VAL A 57 -16.68 10.35 -7.93
CA VAL A 57 -16.13 9.83 -6.68
C VAL A 57 -15.19 8.66 -6.95
N THR A 58 -15.56 7.71 -7.82
CA THR A 58 -14.70 6.59 -8.20
C THR A 58 -13.42 7.09 -8.86
N ALA A 59 -13.51 8.07 -9.77
CA ALA A 59 -12.33 8.69 -10.39
C ALA A 59 -11.43 9.40 -9.37
N LEU A 60 -12.02 10.12 -8.40
CA LEU A 60 -11.30 10.77 -7.31
C LEU A 60 -10.56 9.77 -6.42
N LEU A 61 -11.24 8.72 -5.98
CA LEU A 61 -10.67 7.70 -5.09
C LEU A 61 -9.54 6.93 -5.79
N LYS A 62 -9.73 6.54 -7.06
CA LYS A 62 -8.66 5.91 -7.86
C LYS A 62 -7.43 6.79 -7.99
N ALA A 63 -7.63 8.09 -8.29
CA ALA A 63 -6.53 9.02 -8.42
C ALA A 63 -5.78 9.20 -7.08
N HIS A 64 -6.52 9.34 -5.98
CA HIS A 64 -5.96 9.44 -4.63
C HIS A 64 -5.14 8.20 -4.25
N LEU A 65 -5.70 6.99 -4.41
CA LEU A 65 -5.02 5.73 -4.11
C LEU A 65 -3.81 5.46 -5.02
N SER A 66 -3.80 6.03 -6.23
CA SER A 66 -2.68 5.92 -7.17
C SER A 66 -1.64 7.03 -7.04
N GLY A 67 -1.78 7.95 -6.08
CA GLY A 67 -0.93 9.14 -5.95
C GLY A 67 -1.01 10.13 -7.12
N LYS A 68 -2.07 10.06 -7.95
CA LYS A 68 -2.25 10.91 -9.12
C LYS A 68 -3.02 12.18 -8.74
N ILE A 69 -2.54 13.32 -9.23
CA ILE A 69 -3.24 14.59 -9.08
C ILE A 69 -4.53 14.56 -9.91
N ILE A 70 -5.64 14.96 -9.30
CA ILE A 70 -6.91 15.16 -10.00
C ILE A 70 -7.42 16.60 -9.85
N THR A 71 -8.01 17.11 -10.93
CA THR A 71 -8.50 18.49 -11.03
C THR A 71 -10.00 18.52 -11.29
N ALA A 72 -10.63 19.69 -11.11
CA ALA A 72 -12.06 19.87 -11.39
C ALA A 72 -12.42 19.47 -12.83
N THR A 73 -11.61 19.85 -13.83
CA THR A 73 -11.84 19.50 -15.24
C THR A 73 -11.80 17.99 -15.47
N MET A 74 -10.90 17.27 -14.79
CA MET A 74 -10.82 15.81 -14.91
C MET A 74 -12.06 15.12 -14.32
N LEU A 75 -12.53 15.57 -13.14
CA LEU A 75 -13.77 15.05 -12.57
C LEU A 75 -15.00 15.38 -13.42
N ILE A 76 -15.07 16.61 -13.95
CA ILE A 76 -16.13 17.01 -14.87
C ILE A 76 -16.16 16.09 -16.09
N SER A 77 -14.99 15.80 -16.68
CA SER A 77 -14.90 14.87 -17.82
C SER A 77 -15.29 13.44 -17.46
N ALA A 78 -14.98 12.98 -16.25
CA ALA A 78 -15.32 11.63 -15.80
C ALA A 78 -16.82 11.44 -15.50
N SER A 79 -17.59 12.52 -15.33
CA SER A 79 -18.97 12.46 -14.86
C SER A 79 -19.97 11.77 -15.80
N GLY A 80 -19.65 11.66 -17.10
CA GLY A 80 -20.57 11.11 -18.11
C GLY A 80 -21.74 12.02 -18.48
N VAL A 81 -21.79 13.27 -18.00
CA VAL A 81 -22.88 14.21 -18.27
C VAL A 81 -22.38 15.54 -18.87
N PRO A 82 -23.25 16.36 -19.50
CA PRO A 82 -22.85 17.65 -20.06
C PRO A 82 -22.17 18.56 -19.03
N TYR A 83 -21.21 19.37 -19.49
CA TYR A 83 -20.33 20.18 -18.65
C TYR A 83 -21.04 21.00 -17.56
N ALA A 84 -22.14 21.68 -17.92
CA ALA A 84 -22.90 22.50 -16.97
C ALA A 84 -23.51 21.66 -15.83
N THR A 85 -24.02 20.48 -16.16
CA THR A 85 -24.55 19.52 -15.19
C THR A 85 -23.43 18.95 -14.33
N ALA A 86 -22.34 18.53 -14.96
CA ALA A 86 -21.16 18.00 -14.27
C ALA A 86 -20.61 19.00 -13.25
N ARG A 87 -20.46 20.28 -13.63
CA ARG A 87 -19.98 21.32 -12.72
C ARG A 87 -20.89 21.49 -11.50
N ARG A 88 -22.21 21.46 -11.68
CA ARG A 88 -23.18 21.52 -10.57
C ARG A 88 -23.06 20.30 -9.64
N LYS A 89 -22.86 19.11 -10.21
CA LYS A 89 -22.67 17.86 -9.46
C LYS A 89 -21.37 17.84 -8.67
N LEU A 90 -20.28 18.36 -9.25
CA LEU A 90 -19.02 18.56 -8.54
C LEU A 90 -19.19 19.53 -7.37
N GLN A 91 -19.90 20.64 -7.56
CA GLN A 91 -20.16 21.60 -6.48
C GLN A 91 -20.97 20.95 -5.35
N GLN A 92 -21.98 20.13 -5.66
CA GLN A 92 -22.75 19.39 -4.66
C GLN A 92 -21.87 18.47 -3.80
N LEU A 93 -20.90 17.77 -4.41
CA LEU A 93 -19.94 16.93 -3.68
C LEU A 93 -19.00 17.75 -2.75
N GLN A 94 -18.64 18.96 -3.17
CA GLN A 94 -17.83 19.88 -2.36
C GLN A 94 -18.64 20.46 -1.20
N ASP A 95 -19.84 20.97 -1.47
CA ASP A 95 -20.74 21.55 -0.47
C ASP A 95 -21.17 20.52 0.59
N SER A 96 -21.26 19.25 0.20
CA SER A 96 -21.58 18.13 1.11
C SER A 96 -20.39 17.70 1.98
N GLY A 97 -19.20 18.28 1.76
CA GLY A 97 -17.99 17.95 2.49
C GLY A 97 -17.41 16.58 2.12
N PHE A 98 -17.64 16.09 0.90
CA PHE A 98 -17.01 14.85 0.40
C PHE A 98 -15.67 15.11 -0.29
N ILE A 99 -15.53 16.27 -0.94
CA ILE A 99 -14.33 16.68 -1.68
C ILE A 99 -13.78 17.96 -1.09
N GLU A 100 -12.48 17.98 -0.82
CA GLU A 100 -11.75 19.19 -0.43
C GLU A 100 -10.80 19.65 -1.55
N GLN A 101 -10.49 20.95 -1.55
CA GLN A 101 -9.56 21.55 -2.49
C GLN A 101 -8.24 21.87 -1.78
N ARG A 102 -7.11 21.47 -2.37
CA ARG A 102 -5.77 21.85 -1.89
C ARG A 102 -5.06 22.72 -2.93
N ALA A 103 -4.53 23.86 -2.51
CA ALA A 103 -3.81 24.77 -3.40
C ALA A 103 -2.51 24.11 -3.91
N ARG A 104 -2.26 24.17 -5.22
CA ARG A 104 -1.06 23.59 -5.85
C ARG A 104 0.08 24.58 -6.01
N THR A 105 -0.19 25.88 -5.93
CA THR A 105 0.81 26.94 -6.12
C THR A 105 0.68 28.02 -5.06
N ARG A 106 1.80 28.69 -4.72
CA ARG A 106 1.83 29.85 -3.81
C ARG A 106 0.94 31.02 -4.31
N SER A 107 0.62 31.05 -5.60
CA SER A 107 -0.30 32.01 -6.23
C SER A 107 -1.79 31.68 -6.06
N GLY A 108 -2.15 30.49 -5.55
CA GLY A 108 -3.54 30.07 -5.32
C GLY A 108 -4.40 29.87 -6.58
N ARG A 109 -3.81 29.89 -7.79
CA ARG A 109 -4.58 29.81 -9.05
C ARG A 109 -4.93 28.40 -9.50
N SER A 110 -4.25 27.38 -8.99
CA SER A 110 -4.51 25.99 -9.32
C SER A 110 -4.76 25.16 -8.07
N PHE A 111 -5.75 24.28 -8.16
CA PHE A 111 -6.18 23.43 -7.06
C PHE A 111 -6.16 21.96 -7.49
N SER A 112 -5.82 21.08 -6.56
CA SER A 112 -6.06 19.65 -6.66
C SER A 112 -7.24 19.29 -5.76
N LEU A 113 -8.01 18.29 -6.19
CA LEU A 113 -9.15 17.79 -5.44
C LEU A 113 -8.75 16.52 -4.70
N HIS A 114 -9.21 16.39 -3.46
CA HIS A 114 -8.89 15.25 -2.59
C HIS A 114 -10.18 14.73 -1.94
N PRO A 115 -10.29 13.41 -1.72
CA PRO A 115 -11.35 12.87 -0.90
C PRO A 115 -11.14 13.34 0.55
N THR A 116 -12.22 13.70 1.23
CA THR A 116 -12.18 13.95 2.67
C THR A 116 -12.09 12.62 3.45
N GLU A 117 -11.66 12.68 4.70
CA GLU A 117 -11.68 11.52 5.62
C GLU A 117 -13.08 10.90 5.75
N ARG A 118 -14.12 11.74 5.70
CA ARG A 118 -15.51 11.28 5.70
C ARG A 118 -15.81 10.44 4.46
N LEU A 119 -15.41 10.89 3.27
CA LEU A 119 -15.61 10.12 2.05
C LEU A 119 -14.83 8.81 2.10
N MET A 120 -13.56 8.85 2.52
CA MET A 120 -12.72 7.66 2.66
C MET A 120 -13.31 6.62 3.62
N THR A 121 -13.77 7.06 4.79
CA THR A 121 -14.39 6.18 5.79
C THR A 121 -15.66 5.52 5.24
N ASN A 122 -16.54 6.31 4.61
CA ASN A 122 -17.77 5.79 4.03
C ASN A 122 -17.50 4.74 2.95
N TRP A 123 -16.47 4.95 2.13
CA TRP A 123 -16.11 4.04 1.05
C TRP A 123 -15.40 2.78 1.52
N ARG A 124 -14.58 2.85 2.57
CA ARG A 124 -14.01 1.65 3.22
C ARG A 124 -15.14 0.75 3.75
N GLN A 125 -16.08 1.33 4.49
CA GLN A 125 -17.25 0.58 4.98
C GLN A 125 -18.11 0.00 3.85
N LEU A 126 -18.24 0.71 2.73
CA LEU A 126 -18.93 0.21 1.56
C LEU A 126 -18.18 -0.97 0.93
N ALA A 127 -16.86 -0.87 0.79
CA ALA A 127 -16.02 -1.94 0.27
C ALA A 127 -16.18 -3.22 1.11
N ASP A 128 -16.12 -3.11 2.44
CA ASP A 128 -16.30 -4.26 3.32
C ASP A 128 -17.69 -4.89 3.18
N ARG A 129 -18.75 -4.07 3.01
CA ARG A 129 -20.10 -4.56 2.77
C ARG A 129 -20.22 -5.28 1.43
N ILE A 130 -19.63 -4.74 0.36
CA ILE A 130 -19.63 -5.37 -0.96
C ILE A 130 -18.98 -6.76 -0.87
N LEU A 131 -17.81 -6.87 -0.23
CA LEU A 131 -17.12 -8.14 -0.09
C LEU A 131 -17.95 -9.16 0.72
N ARG A 132 -18.58 -8.73 1.83
CA ARG A 132 -19.48 -9.60 2.61
C ARG A 132 -20.67 -10.09 1.78
N LEU A 133 -21.33 -9.21 1.03
CA LEU A 133 -22.44 -9.58 0.17
C LEU A 133 -22.01 -10.59 -0.90
N CYS A 134 -20.82 -10.43 -1.48
CA CYS A 134 -20.26 -11.39 -2.43
C CYS A 134 -20.00 -12.76 -1.79
N THR A 135 -19.46 -12.82 -0.56
CA THR A 135 -19.23 -14.09 0.14
C THR A 135 -20.54 -14.80 0.49
N GLU A 136 -21.54 -14.05 1.00
CA GLU A 136 -22.86 -14.59 1.33
C GLU A 136 -23.57 -15.12 0.07
N ALA A 137 -23.55 -14.36 -1.03
CA ALA A 137 -24.19 -14.75 -2.28
C ALA A 137 -23.52 -15.96 -2.97
N SER A 138 -22.21 -16.13 -2.77
CA SER A 138 -21.44 -17.23 -3.39
C SER A 138 -21.55 -18.56 -2.62
N GLY A 139 -22.13 -18.57 -1.42
CA GLY A 139 -22.23 -19.77 -0.57
C GLY A 139 -20.88 -20.26 0.00
N ASN A 140 -19.81 -19.49 -0.20
CA ASN A 140 -18.49 -19.75 0.37
C ASN A 140 -18.44 -19.09 1.76
N GLU A 141 -19.01 -19.75 2.76
CA GLU A 141 -18.60 -19.47 4.14
C GLU A 141 -17.09 -19.76 4.25
N PRO A 142 -16.31 -18.89 4.92
CA PRO A 142 -14.90 -19.16 5.15
C PRO A 142 -14.79 -20.41 6.02
N LYS A 143 -14.52 -21.56 5.38
CA LYS A 143 -14.14 -22.77 6.10
C LYS A 143 -12.89 -22.46 6.91
N ASP A 144 -12.96 -22.83 8.18
CA ASP A 144 -11.97 -22.66 9.24
C ASP A 144 -10.52 -22.71 8.73
N ALA A 145 -9.68 -21.76 9.18
CA ALA A 145 -8.31 -21.51 8.73
C ALA A 145 -7.29 -22.61 9.12
N ARG A 146 -7.68 -23.89 9.05
CA ARG A 146 -6.92 -25.03 9.56
C ARG A 146 -6.65 -26.14 8.55
N GLU A 147 -7.09 -26.02 7.31
CA GLU A 147 -6.71 -26.98 6.26
C GLU A 147 -5.58 -26.40 5.41
N TYR A 148 -4.36 -26.53 5.94
CA TYR A 148 -3.12 -26.31 5.20
C TYR A 148 -3.00 -27.39 4.10
N TYR A 149 -3.32 -27.00 2.87
CA TYR A 149 -3.21 -27.88 1.69
C TYR A 149 -1.93 -27.58 0.91
N PHE A 150 -1.05 -28.57 0.83
CA PHE A 150 0.25 -28.52 0.17
C PHE A 150 0.06 -28.37 -1.35
N GLY A 151 0.07 -27.12 -1.84
CA GLY A 151 -0.17 -26.78 -3.25
C GLY A 151 -0.94 -25.47 -3.49
N ALA A 152 -1.58 -24.91 -2.45
CA ALA A 152 -2.27 -23.61 -2.55
C ALA A 152 -1.31 -22.40 -2.57
N SER A 153 -0.04 -22.59 -2.22
CA SER A 153 0.98 -21.53 -2.22
C SER A 153 1.46 -21.10 -3.62
N TYR A 154 0.99 -21.74 -4.69
CA TYR A 154 1.44 -21.43 -6.06
C TYR A 154 0.36 -20.94 -7.04
N VAL A 155 -0.92 -20.85 -6.67
CA VAL A 155 -1.95 -20.23 -7.55
C VAL A 155 -3.13 -19.64 -6.74
N PRO A 156 -3.51 -18.36 -6.93
CA PRO A 156 -2.72 -17.20 -7.31
C PRO A 156 -2.71 -16.12 -6.22
N ALA A 157 -1.72 -15.23 -6.31
CA ALA A 157 -1.71 -13.84 -5.86
C ALA A 157 -3.10 -13.18 -5.69
N SER A 158 -3.80 -13.47 -4.59
CA SER A 158 -5.12 -12.91 -4.26
C SER A 158 -5.06 -11.97 -3.07
N GLN A 159 -3.93 -11.92 -2.36
CA GLN A 159 -3.56 -10.70 -1.67
C GLN A 159 -3.01 -9.76 -2.73
N SER A 160 -3.89 -9.00 -3.35
CA SER A 160 -3.49 -7.81 -4.10
C SER A 160 -2.65 -6.97 -3.14
N ILE A 161 -1.33 -6.88 -3.38
CA ILE A 161 -0.46 -6.00 -2.61
C ILE A 161 -1.09 -4.62 -2.72
N ALA A 162 -1.63 -4.14 -1.59
CA ALA A 162 -2.34 -2.87 -1.57
C ALA A 162 -1.39 -1.79 -2.10
N PRO A 163 -1.87 -0.85 -2.95
CA PRO A 163 -1.02 0.20 -3.45
C PRO A 163 -0.39 0.93 -2.25
N PRO A 164 0.92 1.21 -2.29
CA PRO A 164 1.63 1.82 -1.17
C PRO A 164 0.95 3.14 -0.78
N GLN A 165 0.60 3.26 0.51
CA GLN A 165 -0.08 4.43 1.02
C GLN A 165 0.89 5.61 1.09
N VAL A 166 0.45 6.77 0.62
CA VAL A 166 1.18 8.03 0.79
C VAL A 166 1.25 8.34 2.28
N LEU A 167 2.45 8.65 2.78
CA LEU A 167 2.62 9.02 4.18
C LEU A 167 1.84 10.31 4.48
N PRO A 168 1.13 10.39 5.62
CA PRO A 168 0.39 11.58 6.00
C PRO A 168 1.33 12.78 6.25
N GLU A 169 2.55 12.51 6.72
CA GLU A 169 3.61 13.50 6.92
C GLU A 169 4.89 13.08 6.16
N PRO A 170 5.57 14.01 5.47
CA PRO A 170 6.84 13.73 4.81
C PRO A 170 7.94 13.27 5.77
N LEU A 171 8.80 12.34 5.32
CA LEU A 171 9.99 11.97 6.07
C LEU A 171 10.97 13.14 6.19
N GLN A 172 11.29 13.52 7.43
CA GLN A 172 12.25 14.58 7.72
C GLN A 172 13.70 14.06 7.70
N LEU A 173 14.20 13.74 6.51
CA LEU A 173 15.59 13.32 6.29
C LEU A 173 16.39 14.43 5.62
N GLY A 174 17.32 15.02 6.36
CA GLY A 174 18.21 16.07 5.85
C GLY A 174 19.10 15.55 4.72
N GLY A 175 18.79 15.95 3.48
CA GLY A 175 19.50 15.49 2.27
C GLY A 175 18.82 14.35 1.51
N GLY A 176 17.64 13.90 1.94
CA GLY A 176 16.89 12.80 1.31
C GLY A 176 17.35 11.41 1.75
N LEU A 177 16.62 10.39 1.29
CA LEU A 177 16.91 8.98 1.56
C LEU A 177 18.02 8.47 0.64
N ARG A 178 19.12 7.96 1.20
CA ARG A 178 20.31 7.53 0.44
C ARG A 178 20.41 6.01 0.43
N ILE A 179 20.37 5.41 -0.75
CA ILE A 179 20.30 3.97 -0.94
C ILE A 179 21.51 3.48 -1.75
N LEU A 180 22.17 2.42 -1.29
CA LEU A 180 23.23 1.73 -2.01
C LEU A 180 22.70 0.39 -2.55
N VAL A 181 22.76 0.16 -3.85
CA VAL A 181 22.18 -1.04 -4.48
C VAL A 181 23.12 -1.72 -5.47
N HIS A 182 22.77 -2.94 -5.87
CA HIS A 182 23.41 -3.60 -7.00
C HIS A 182 22.92 -2.99 -8.32
N GLY A 183 23.82 -2.83 -9.30
CA GLY A 183 23.49 -2.32 -10.64
C GLY A 183 22.91 -3.37 -11.58
N ASP A 184 21.98 -4.20 -11.11
CA ASP A 184 21.25 -5.15 -11.96
C ASP A 184 19.93 -4.54 -12.50
N PRO A 185 19.30 -5.15 -13.52
CA PRO A 185 18.04 -4.66 -14.06
C PRO A 185 16.92 -4.55 -13.02
N THR A 186 16.90 -5.40 -11.98
CA THR A 186 15.89 -5.40 -10.92
C THR A 186 15.90 -4.08 -10.15
N PHE A 187 17.08 -3.60 -9.76
CA PHE A 187 17.23 -2.32 -9.06
C PHE A 187 17.17 -1.11 -9.99
N MET A 188 17.41 -1.27 -11.30
CA MET A 188 17.23 -0.18 -12.27
C MET A 188 15.75 0.15 -12.52
N VAL A 189 14.82 -0.77 -12.26
CA VAL A 189 13.38 -0.44 -12.25
C VAL A 189 13.06 0.65 -11.22
N MET A 190 13.78 0.71 -10.10
CA MET A 190 13.58 1.76 -9.09
C MET A 190 13.85 3.16 -9.64
N GLU A 191 14.73 3.31 -10.63
CA GLU A 191 14.99 4.61 -11.25
C GLU A 191 13.75 5.14 -11.99
N ASN A 192 13.01 4.24 -12.65
CA ASN A 192 11.76 4.57 -13.35
C ASN A 192 10.61 4.90 -12.37
N LEU A 193 10.57 4.23 -11.22
CA LEU A 193 9.54 4.42 -10.20
C LEU A 193 9.91 5.48 -9.16
N LYS A 194 11.12 6.05 -9.24
CA LYS A 194 11.69 6.98 -8.26
C LYS A 194 10.73 8.10 -7.87
N ARG A 195 10.16 8.78 -8.87
CA ARG A 195 9.25 9.92 -8.62
C ARG A 195 8.01 9.51 -7.84
N GLN A 196 7.51 8.30 -8.05
CA GLN A 196 6.33 7.78 -7.33
C GLN A 196 6.69 7.51 -5.86
N PHE A 197 7.86 6.90 -5.61
CA PHE A 197 8.34 6.70 -4.26
C PHE A 197 8.57 8.01 -3.53
N GLU A 198 9.23 8.99 -4.15
CA GLU A 198 9.44 10.33 -3.56
C GLU A 198 8.13 11.03 -3.19
N GLN A 199 7.07 10.83 -3.98
CA GLN A 199 5.72 11.34 -3.67
C GLN A 199 5.08 10.61 -2.49
N ILE A 200 5.26 9.29 -2.41
CA ILE A 200 4.72 8.46 -1.34
C ILE A 200 5.39 8.80 0.00
N ILE A 201 6.71 8.94 0.03
CA ILE A 201 7.47 9.17 1.27
C ILE A 201 7.66 10.66 1.60
N GLY A 202 7.41 11.55 0.64
CA GLY A 202 7.54 13.00 0.78
C GLY A 202 8.99 13.52 0.85
N THR A 203 9.99 12.73 0.46
CA THR A 203 11.40 13.14 0.46
C THR A 203 12.13 12.63 -0.79
N ASN A 204 13.24 13.29 -1.15
CA ASN A 204 14.05 12.92 -2.30
C ASN A 204 14.78 11.60 -2.05
N ILE A 205 14.97 10.80 -3.09
CA ILE A 205 15.75 9.55 -3.03
C ILE A 205 17.03 9.73 -3.83
N SER A 206 18.16 9.36 -3.24
CA SER A 206 19.46 9.27 -3.88
C SER A 206 19.89 7.81 -3.92
N GLN A 207 20.05 7.25 -5.12
CA GLN A 207 20.46 5.87 -5.30
C GLN A 207 21.85 5.81 -5.92
N ARG A 208 22.71 4.94 -5.39
CA ARG A 208 24.01 4.63 -5.98
C ARG A 208 24.09 3.14 -6.29
N ALA A 209 24.38 2.80 -7.53
CA ALA A 209 24.46 1.43 -7.99
C ALA A 209 25.91 1.00 -8.26
N PHE A 210 26.28 -0.19 -7.81
CA PHE A 210 27.60 -0.78 -8.04
C PHE A 210 27.52 -2.24 -8.53
N SER A 211 28.60 -2.72 -9.15
CA SER A 211 28.78 -4.16 -9.34
C SER A 211 28.81 -4.87 -7.98
N ILE A 212 28.46 -6.16 -7.95
CA ILE A 212 28.29 -6.91 -6.71
C ILE A 212 29.54 -6.85 -5.80
N ASP A 213 30.74 -7.01 -6.36
CA ASP A 213 32.00 -6.91 -5.61
C ASP A 213 32.25 -5.50 -5.04
N ARG A 214 31.93 -4.47 -5.84
CA ARG A 214 32.08 -3.07 -5.42
C ARG A 214 31.05 -2.66 -4.38
N LEU A 215 29.84 -3.22 -4.47
CA LEU A 215 28.77 -3.05 -3.49
C LEU A 215 29.24 -3.57 -2.13
N ARG A 216 29.71 -4.82 -2.06
CA ARG A 216 30.26 -5.41 -0.84
C ARG A 216 31.41 -4.59 -0.27
N ALA A 217 32.39 -4.25 -1.11
CA ALA A 217 33.55 -3.47 -0.68
C ALA A 217 33.17 -2.07 -0.17
N GLU A 218 32.18 -1.41 -0.80
CA GLU A 218 31.68 -0.12 -0.33
C GLU A 218 30.92 -0.25 0.98
N ALA A 219 30.08 -1.27 1.16
CA ALA A 219 29.34 -1.50 2.39
C ALA A 219 30.29 -1.67 3.59
N LEU A 220 31.33 -2.50 3.44
CA LEU A 220 32.37 -2.69 4.46
C LEU A 220 33.12 -1.38 4.77
N ARG A 221 33.56 -0.65 3.74
CA ARG A 221 34.21 0.67 3.94
C ARG A 221 33.29 1.72 4.55
N ASN A 222 31.99 1.61 4.31
CA ASN A 222 31.01 2.53 4.86
C ASN A 222 30.75 2.27 6.34
N ALA A 223 30.79 1.01 6.78
CA ALA A 223 30.66 0.63 8.18
C ALA A 223 31.78 1.20 9.07
N GLU A 224 32.98 1.40 8.52
CA GLU A 224 34.11 2.01 9.23
C GLU A 224 33.95 3.53 9.44
N ARG A 225 32.96 4.17 8.80
CA ARG A 225 32.75 5.62 8.90
C ARG A 225 32.03 5.97 10.18
N ARG A 226 32.46 7.06 10.83
CA ARG A 226 31.73 7.67 11.97
C ARG A 226 30.27 8.04 11.63
N VAL A 227 30.02 8.43 10.38
CA VAL A 227 28.68 8.74 9.88
C VAL A 227 28.49 8.01 8.56
N SER A 228 27.45 7.18 8.48
CA SER A 228 27.12 6.42 7.29
C SER A 228 26.75 7.36 6.13
N LYS A 229 27.24 7.03 4.93
CA LYS A 229 26.83 7.70 3.68
C LYS A 229 25.47 7.24 3.18
N TYR A 230 25.03 6.07 3.62
CA TYR A 230 23.84 5.38 3.11
C TYR A 230 22.92 5.06 4.28
N ASP A 231 21.62 5.20 4.06
CA ASP A 231 20.57 4.89 5.04
C ASP A 231 20.09 3.45 4.87
N ILE A 232 20.03 2.97 3.61
CA ILE A 232 19.64 1.61 3.26
C ILE A 232 20.68 1.04 2.28
N ILE A 233 21.05 -0.23 2.45
CA ILE A 233 21.95 -0.93 1.53
C ILE A 233 21.32 -2.27 1.09
N ALA A 234 21.47 -2.63 -0.18
CA ALA A 234 21.19 -3.97 -0.65
C ALA A 234 22.33 -4.90 -0.22
N VAL A 235 21.96 -6.06 0.34
CA VAL A 235 22.91 -7.07 0.83
C VAL A 235 22.55 -8.39 0.17
N ASP A 236 23.56 -9.08 -0.35
CA ASP A 236 23.37 -10.42 -0.88
C ASP A 236 23.39 -11.45 0.25
N LEU A 237 22.62 -12.53 0.09
CA LEU A 237 22.41 -13.57 1.10
C LEU A 237 23.73 -14.16 1.65
N PRO A 238 24.76 -14.45 0.82
CA PRO A 238 26.01 -15.02 1.29
C PRO A 238 26.81 -14.10 2.23
N TRP A 239 26.51 -12.80 2.31
CA TRP A 239 27.26 -11.84 3.12
C TRP A 239 26.64 -11.56 4.48
N ILE A 240 25.38 -11.97 4.69
CA ILE A 240 24.62 -11.61 5.89
C ILE A 240 25.36 -12.03 7.16
N GLY A 241 25.88 -13.26 7.22
CA GLY A 241 26.64 -13.75 8.37
C GLY A 241 27.88 -12.92 8.68
N GLU A 242 28.70 -12.63 7.66
CA GLU A 242 29.89 -11.77 7.81
C GLU A 242 29.50 -10.36 8.29
N PHE A 243 28.44 -9.79 7.70
CA PHE A 243 28.01 -8.43 7.99
C PHE A 243 27.41 -8.30 9.38
N ALA A 244 26.72 -9.33 9.86
CA ALA A 244 26.22 -9.42 11.23
C ALA A 244 27.37 -9.50 12.23
N GLU A 245 28.35 -10.38 12.03
CA GLU A 245 29.52 -10.51 12.91
C GLU A 245 30.35 -9.22 12.99
N LYS A 246 30.44 -8.49 11.89
CA LYS A 246 31.19 -7.23 11.80
C LYS A 246 30.38 -5.99 12.21
N GLY A 247 29.12 -6.14 12.61
CA GLY A 247 28.25 -5.02 12.99
C GLY A 247 28.00 -4.02 11.84
N VAL A 248 28.03 -4.49 10.60
CA VAL A 248 27.78 -3.68 9.40
C VAL A 248 26.28 -3.34 9.26
N LEU A 249 25.42 -4.23 9.75
CA LEU A 249 23.97 -4.13 9.65
C LEU A 249 23.35 -3.88 11.03
N MET A 250 22.32 -3.03 11.05
CA MET A 250 21.45 -2.88 12.20
C MET A 250 20.43 -4.04 12.19
N PRO A 251 20.25 -4.77 13.31
CA PRO A 251 19.19 -5.76 13.44
C PRO A 251 17.82 -5.13 13.11
N LEU A 252 16.98 -5.84 12.36
CA LEU A 252 15.66 -5.31 11.98
C LEU A 252 14.74 -5.17 13.18
N ASP A 253 14.84 -6.04 14.19
CA ASP A 253 14.07 -5.99 15.43
C ASP A 253 14.26 -4.68 16.21
N ASP A 254 15.40 -3.99 16.01
CA ASP A 254 15.67 -2.70 16.65
C ASP A 254 14.86 -1.55 16.03
N CYS A 255 14.37 -1.70 14.80
CA CYS A 255 13.71 -0.64 14.04
C CYS A 255 12.34 -1.00 13.46
N LEU A 256 11.97 -2.28 13.47
CA LEU A 256 10.76 -2.81 12.88
C LEU A 256 10.12 -3.81 13.84
N ASP A 257 8.80 -3.69 13.99
CA ASP A 257 7.99 -4.70 14.66
C ASP A 257 7.81 -5.89 13.70
N THR A 258 8.68 -6.88 13.83
CA THR A 258 8.76 -8.06 12.96
C THR A 258 7.52 -8.95 13.05
N ASP A 259 6.77 -8.89 14.17
CA ASP A 259 5.47 -9.56 14.33
C ASP A 259 4.37 -9.01 13.41
N ARG A 260 4.59 -7.84 12.78
CA ARG A 260 3.67 -7.25 11.80
C ARG A 260 3.92 -7.72 10.37
N LEU A 261 5.02 -8.41 10.11
CA LEU A 261 5.30 -8.99 8.80
C LEU A 261 4.47 -10.26 8.61
N ASP A 262 4.10 -10.59 7.37
CA ASP A 262 3.45 -11.86 7.03
C ASP A 262 4.53 -12.84 6.53
N PRO A 263 5.04 -13.78 7.36
CA PRO A 263 6.17 -14.63 6.98
C PRO A 263 5.98 -15.43 5.67
N PRO A 264 4.77 -15.91 5.32
CA PRO A 264 4.47 -16.51 4.01
C PRO A 264 4.75 -15.63 2.79
N ASP A 265 4.80 -14.30 2.92
CA ASP A 265 5.12 -13.39 1.81
C ASP A 265 6.63 -13.39 1.45
N PHE A 266 7.46 -13.97 2.31
CA PHE A 266 8.90 -14.07 2.10
C PHE A 266 9.29 -15.46 1.61
N HIS A 267 10.28 -15.51 0.72
CA HIS A 267 10.89 -16.79 0.35
C HIS A 267 11.52 -17.42 1.60
N THR A 268 11.17 -18.68 1.90
CA THR A 268 11.52 -19.36 3.16
C THR A 268 13.02 -19.34 3.46
N ALA A 269 13.86 -19.57 2.44
CA ALA A 269 15.32 -19.52 2.62
C ALA A 269 15.85 -18.10 2.94
N GLY A 270 15.17 -17.05 2.48
CA GLY A 270 15.51 -15.67 2.80
C GLY A 270 15.05 -15.29 4.21
N TRP A 271 13.85 -15.73 4.61
CA TRP A 271 13.30 -15.48 5.94
C TRP A 271 14.14 -16.15 7.04
N MET A 272 14.43 -17.45 6.90
CA MET A 272 15.23 -18.23 7.86
C MET A 272 16.70 -17.80 7.94
N ALA A 273 17.21 -17.09 6.95
CA ALA A 273 18.57 -16.55 6.98
C ALA A 273 18.67 -15.23 7.75
N ALA A 274 17.53 -14.57 8.00
CA ALA A 274 17.44 -13.26 8.64
C ALA A 274 16.86 -13.31 10.07
N HIS A 275 16.10 -14.37 10.41
CA HIS A 275 15.46 -14.61 11.71
C HIS A 275 15.58 -16.09 12.10
#